data_AF-A0A1C6BYW8-F1
#
_entry.id   AF-A0A1C6BYW8-F1
#
_cell.length_a   1.000
_cell.length_b   1.000
_cell.length_c   1.000
_cell.angle_alpha   90.00
_cell.angle_beta   90.00
_cell.angle_gamma   90.00
#
_symmetry.space_group_name_H-M   'P 1'
#
loop_
_entity.id
_entity.type
_entity.pdbx_description
1 polymer ?
#
loop_
_entity_poly.entity_id
_entity_poly.type
_entity_poly.pdbx_seq_one_letter_code
_entity_poly.pdbx_strand_id
1 'polypeptide(L)'
;MFVDKTFSRKLNEYKVVCRLMKTAFPQNEQIPMWLLRVLSFRKNVNFRVFYDDDQFCGVLYMVEDNKYIFVLYLAVNDQIRSKGYGTKILD
;
A
#
# COMPACT_ATOMS: atom_id res chain seq x y z
N MET A 1 -17.54 2.82 3.97
CA MET A 1 -16.70 3.30 5.09
C MET A 1 -15.25 3.09 4.69
N PHE A 2 -14.45 4.16 4.72
CA PHE A 2 -13.05 4.09 4.31
C PHE A 2 -12.19 3.63 5.48
N VAL A 3 -11.48 2.51 5.33
CA VAL A 3 -10.70 1.89 6.40
C VAL A 3 -9.36 1.38 5.88
N ASP A 4 -8.34 1.41 6.75
CA ASP A 4 -7.04 0.81 6.48
C ASP A 4 -6.78 -0.43 7.34
N LYS A 5 -5.96 -1.34 6.81
CA LYS A 5 -5.46 -2.53 7.52
C LYS A 5 -3.98 -2.69 7.27
N THR A 6 -3.24 -3.20 8.26
CA THR A 6 -1.83 -3.58 8.07
C THR A 6 -1.71 -4.71 7.06
N PHE A 7 -0.85 -4.55 6.07
CA PHE A 7 -0.58 -5.57 5.07
C PHE A 7 0.00 -6.83 5.71
N SER A 8 -0.62 -7.98 5.42
CA SER A 8 -0.18 -9.28 5.91
C SER A 8 -0.43 -10.36 4.85
N ARG A 9 0.33 -11.45 4.92
CA ARG A 9 0.16 -12.61 4.04
C ARG A 9 -1.21 -13.29 4.21
N LYS A 10 -1.88 -13.07 5.34
CA LYS A 10 -3.21 -13.63 5.65
C LYS A 10 -4.36 -12.85 4.99
N LEU A 11 -4.08 -11.70 4.36
CA LEU A 11 -5.11 -10.93 3.65
C LEU A 11 -5.58 -11.68 2.41
N ASN A 12 -6.89 -11.67 2.16
CA ASN A 12 -7.49 -12.26 0.97
C ASN A 12 -6.97 -11.56 -0.31
N GLU A 13 -6.72 -10.25 -0.21
CA GLU A 13 -6.26 -9.38 -1.29
C GLU A 13 -4.74 -9.45 -1.51
N TYR A 14 -4.01 -10.32 -0.79
CA TYR A 14 -2.55 -10.41 -0.89
C TYR A 14 -2.06 -10.53 -2.34
N LYS A 15 -2.71 -11.38 -3.15
CA LYS A 15 -2.36 -11.57 -4.57
C LYS A 15 -2.64 -10.31 -5.40
N VAL A 16 -3.73 -9.61 -5.10
CA VAL A 16 -4.12 -8.37 -5.79
C VAL A 16 -3.13 -7.26 -5.46
N VAL A 17 -2.73 -7.12 -4.20
CA VAL A 17 -1.70 -6.17 -3.77
C VAL A 17 -0.35 -6.47 -4.45
N CYS A 18 0.09 -7.73 -4.46
CA CYS A 18 1.33 -8.11 -5.15
C CYS A 18 1.29 -7.76 -6.65
N ARG A 19 0.14 -7.98 -7.30
CA ARG A 19 -0.06 -7.61 -8.69
C ARG A 19 0.01 -6.11 -8.87
N LEU A 20 -0.73 -5.34 -8.06
CA LEU A 20 -0.76 -3.88 -8.11
C LEU A 20 0.64 -3.29 -7.94
N MET A 21 1.40 -3.74 -6.94
CA MET A 21 2.78 -3.28 -6.72
C MET A 21 3.69 -3.61 -7.90
N LYS A 22 3.47 -4.73 -8.59
CA LYS A 22 4.25 -5.10 -9.77
C LYS A 22 3.87 -4.30 -11.02
N THR A 23 2.60 -3.90 -11.16
CA THR A 23 2.11 -3.20 -12.36
C THR A 23 2.12 -1.68 -12.22
N ALA A 24 2.05 -1.15 -11.01
CA ALA A 24 1.98 0.29 -10.75
C ALA A 24 3.35 0.98 -10.84
N PHE A 25 4.45 0.24 -10.68
CA PHE A 25 5.81 0.80 -10.64
C PHE A 25 6.68 0.23 -11.77
N PRO A 26 7.58 1.03 -12.37
CA PRO A 26 8.53 0.57 -13.38
C PRO A 26 9.56 -0.40 -12.79
N GLN A 27 10.19 -1.21 -13.64
CA GLN A 27 11.04 -2.33 -13.20
C GLN A 27 12.22 -1.92 -12.30
N ASN A 28 12.77 -0.73 -12.50
CA ASN A 28 13.85 -0.16 -11.68
C ASN A 28 13.41 0.28 -10.28
N GLU A 29 12.10 0.47 -10.05
CA GLU A 29 11.52 0.85 -8.76
C GLU A 29 10.86 -0.33 -8.03
N GLN A 30 10.76 -1.48 -8.69
CA GLN A 30 10.14 -2.70 -8.15
C GLN A 30 11.06 -3.40 -7.14
N ILE A 31 10.84 -3.12 -5.86
CA ILE A 31 11.42 -3.94 -4.78
C ILE A 31 10.61 -5.24 -4.65
N PRO A 32 11.28 -6.41 -4.52
CA PRO A 32 10.57 -7.68 -4.32
C PRO A 32 9.62 -7.64 -3.12
N MET A 33 8.36 -8.08 -3.32
CA MET A 33 7.32 -8.04 -2.28
C MET A 33 7.71 -8.75 -0.97
N TRP A 34 8.49 -9.82 -1.05
CA TRP A 34 8.97 -10.52 0.13
C TRP A 34 9.91 -9.64 0.98
N LEU A 35 10.72 -8.79 0.34
CA LEU A 35 11.66 -7.89 1.00
C LEU A 35 10.90 -6.71 1.64
N LEU A 36 9.95 -6.10 0.91
CA LEU A 36 9.08 -5.05 1.46
C LEU A 36 8.35 -5.53 2.73
N ARG A 37 7.88 -6.78 2.74
CA ARG A 37 7.25 -7.40 3.90
C ARG A 37 8.22 -7.66 5.05
N VAL A 38 9.45 -8.08 4.76
CA VAL A 38 10.48 -8.25 5.81
C VAL A 38 10.79 -6.90 6.45
N LEU A 39 10.93 -5.85 5.64
CA LEU A 39 11.18 -4.49 6.11
C LEU A 39 10.00 -3.92 6.90
N SER A 40 8.76 -4.29 6.57
CA SER A 40 7.56 -3.85 7.30
C SER A 40 7.41 -4.42 8.71
N PHE A 41 8.28 -5.35 9.14
CA PHE A 41 8.34 -5.76 10.55
C PHE A 41 9.11 -4.77 11.43
N ARG A 42 9.83 -3.81 10.83
CA ARG A 42 10.45 -2.73 11.59
C ARG A 42 9.35 -1.81 12.12
N LYS A 43 9.48 -1.38 13.37
CA LYS A 43 8.49 -0.53 14.06
C LYS A 43 8.16 0.78 13.31
N ASN A 44 9.13 1.29 12.56
CA ASN A 44 9.08 2.54 11.86
C ASN A 44 8.51 2.40 10.44
N VAL A 45 8.03 1.21 10.04
CA VAL A 45 7.57 0.96 8.68
C VAL A 45 6.11 0.58 8.70
N ASN A 46 5.29 1.34 7.98
CA ASN A 46 3.87 1.12 7.86
C ASN A 46 3.53 0.69 6.43
N PHE A 47 3.13 -0.57 6.28
CA PHE A 47 2.56 -1.06 5.02
C PHE A 47 1.04 -1.23 5.23
N ARG A 48 0.26 -0.30 4.67
CA ARG A 48 -1.20 -0.23 4.82
C ARG A 48 -1.92 -0.56 3.51
N VAL A 49 -3.09 -1.16 3.66
CA VAL A 49 -4.02 -1.53 2.59
C VAL A 49 -5.35 -0.84 2.88
N PHE A 50 -5.90 -0.14 1.90
CA PHE A 50 -7.11 0.67 2.06
C PHE A 50 -8.30 0.04 1.37
N TYR A 51 -9.46 0.17 2.02
CA TYR A 51 -10.73 -0.35 1.56
C TYR A 51 -11.80 0.75 1.68
N ASP A 52 -12.73 0.77 0.73
CA ASP A 52 -13.97 1.53 0.81
C ASP A 52 -15.12 0.51 0.86
N ASP A 53 -15.70 0.36 2.05
CA ASP A 53 -16.53 -0.80 2.41
C ASP A 53 -15.73 -2.10 2.24
N ASP A 54 -16.14 -3.00 1.34
CA ASP A 54 -15.44 -4.24 1.03
C ASP A 54 -14.56 -4.13 -0.23
N GLN A 55 -14.52 -2.97 -0.88
CA GLN A 55 -13.75 -2.76 -2.11
C GLN A 55 -12.31 -2.37 -1.79
N PHE A 56 -11.35 -3.17 -2.27
CA PHE A 56 -9.93 -2.81 -2.21
C PHE A 56 -9.63 -1.56 -3.06
N CYS A 57 -9.10 -0.52 -2.42
CA CYS A 57 -8.84 0.78 -3.04
C CYS A 57 -7.38 1.01 -3.40
N GLY A 58 -6.45 0.51 -2.60
CA GLY A 58 -5.04 0.77 -2.83
C GLY A 58 -4.16 0.45 -1.65
N VAL A 59 -2.89 0.82 -1.77
CA VAL A 59 -1.87 0.56 -0.76
C VAL A 59 -0.98 1.78 -0.55
N LEU A 60 -0.44 1.86 0.66
CA LEU A 60 0.50 2.88 1.08
C LEU A 60 1.64 2.21 1.85
N TYR A 61 2.88 2.49 1.47
CA TYR A 61 4.08 2.04 2.16
C TYR A 61 4.87 3.25 2.62
N MET A 62 5.01 3.39 3.94
CA MET A 62 5.65 4.54 4.58
C MET A 62 6.73 4.11 5.54
N VAL A 63 7.73 4.98 5.70
CA VAL A 63 8.68 4.95 6.80
C VAL A 63 8.42 6.18 7.66
N GLU A 64 8.17 5.96 8.94
CA GLU A 64 7.91 7.00 9.92
C GLU A 64 9.12 7.15 10.83
N ASP A 65 9.52 8.39 11.03
CA ASP A 65 10.43 8.79 12.09
C ASP A 65 9.71 9.83 12.97
N ASN A 66 10.30 10.18 14.12
CA ASN A 66 9.70 11.09 15.10
C ASN A 66 9.33 12.47 14.52
N LYS A 67 9.91 12.85 13.37
CA LYS A 67 9.75 14.18 12.75
C LYS A 67 9.13 14.14 11.34
N TYR A 68 9.24 13.02 10.63
CA TYR A 68 8.87 12.94 9.21
C TYR A 68 8.23 11.60 8.87
N ILE A 69 7.32 11.65 7.90
CA ILE A 69 6.76 10.48 7.25
C ILE A 69 7.27 10.47 5.81
N PHE A 70 7.97 9.41 5.43
CA PHE A 70 8.46 9.22 4.08
C PHE A 70 7.57 8.21 3.34
N VAL A 71 6.81 8.69 2.35
CA VAL A 71 5.97 7.86 1.49
C VAL A 71 6.83 7.26 0.38
N LEU A 72 7.15 5.96 0.50
CA LEU A 72 7.93 5.23 -0.51
C LEU A 72 7.07 4.77 -1.67
N TYR A 73 5.88 4.24 -1.36
CA TYR A 73 4.97 3.71 -2.37
C TYR A 73 3.54 4.12 -2.07
N LEU A 74 2.90 4.71 -3.07
CA LEU A 74 1.46 4.94 -3.09
C LEU A 74 0.92 4.36 -4.39
N ALA A 75 0.01 3.39 -4.30
CA ALA A 75 -0.61 2.79 -5.47
C ALA A 75 -2.12 2.65 -5.27
N VAL A 76 -2.88 3.26 -6.17
CA VAL A 76 -4.33 3.13 -6.24
C VAL A 76 -4.68 2.01 -7.23
N ASN A 77 -5.64 1.17 -6.84
CA ASN A 77 -6.21 0.11 -7.66
C ASN A 77 -6.59 0.65 -9.04
N ASP A 78 -6.02 0.05 -10.09
CA ASP A 78 -6.12 0.48 -11.49
C ASP A 78 -7.56 0.46 -12.02
N GLN A 79 -8.40 -0.41 -11.47
CA GLN A 79 -9.80 -0.56 -11.88
C GLN A 79 -10.72 0.58 -11.39
N ILE A 80 -10.29 1.36 -10.40
CA ILE A 80 -11.13 2.38 -9.74
C ILE A 80 -10.44 3.75 -9.58
N ARG A 81 -9.43 4.03 -10.41
CA ARG A 81 -8.76 5.33 -10.45
C ARG A 81 -9.73 6.46 -10.84
N SER A 82 -9.31 7.70 -10.63
CA SER A 82 -10.09 8.92 -10.92
C SER A 82 -11.35 9.11 -10.05
N LYS A 83 -11.41 8.45 -8.89
CA LYS A 83 -12.47 8.60 -7.88
C LYS A 83 -12.02 9.32 -6.59
N GLY A 84 -10.84 9.95 -6.61
CA GLY A 84 -10.28 10.66 -5.44
C GLY A 84 -9.64 9.77 -4.38
N TYR A 85 -9.48 8.46 -4.61
CA TYR A 85 -8.88 7.56 -3.62
C TYR A 85 -7.42 7.89 -3.28
N GLY A 86 -6.65 8.47 -4.21
CA GLY A 86 -5.28 8.90 -3.91
C GLY A 86 -5.23 9.97 -2.82
N THR A 87 -6.14 10.95 -2.88
CA THR A 87 -6.30 11.97 -1.86
C THR A 87 -6.78 11.37 -0.55
N LYS A 88 -7.83 10.53 -0.57
CA LYS A 88 -8.36 9.86 0.63
C LYS A 88 -7.34 8.99 1.36
N ILE A 89 -6.35 8.43 0.67
CA ILE A 89 -5.28 7.62 1.28
C ILE A 89 -4.27 8.50 2.04
N LEU A 90 -4.12 9.77 1.64
CA LEU A 90 -3.14 10.70 2.20
C LEU A 90 -3.74 11.70 3.21
N ASP A 91 -5.07 11.89 3.18
CA ASP A 91 -5.82 12.68 4.16
C ASP A 91 -5.87 11.99 5.54
#